data_AF-A0A2E8E9H6-F1
#
_entry.id   AF-A0A2E8E9H6-F1
#
_cell.length_a   1.000
_cell.length_b   1.000
_cell.length_c   1.000
_cell.angle_alpha   90.00
_cell.angle_beta   90.00
_cell.angle_gamma   90.00
#
_symmetry.space_group_name_H-M   'P 1'
#
loop_
_entity.id
_entity.type
_entity.pdbx_description
1 polymer ?
#
loop_
_entity_poly.entity_id
_entity_poly.type
_entity_poly.pdbx_seq_one_letter_code
_entity_poly.pdbx_strand_id
1 'polypeptide(L)'
;MWRFTGWSRSMPALVTINTGVVVFAVCIGWHSSSVRHVRFDVRPDRPDEVADTKPRDTRAHATKIFGGNVRVVGGLLIGACTLGIETLRNLFWNAFVLGFGLSALMRSSPDLLPQVLRYVPLEFSAFVLAASAGHHLAFTVLRCLAAGETPRFSPSVVVLATALVMLIAAAVIEAGVAQHVAELTP
;
A
#
# COMPACT_ATOMS: atom_id res chain seq x y z
N MET A 1 20.90 22.57 -20.25
CA MET A 1 20.71 21.54 -19.19
C MET A 1 19.38 21.71 -18.41
N TRP A 2 18.29 22.18 -19.04
CA TRP A 2 17.09 22.68 -18.34
C TRP A 2 15.77 21.92 -18.64
N ARG A 3 15.83 20.80 -19.36
CA ARG A 3 14.61 20.08 -19.81
C ARG A 3 14.24 18.83 -19.00
N PHE A 4 15.08 18.39 -18.06
CA PHE A 4 14.82 17.20 -17.26
C PHE A 4 14.01 17.45 -15.96
N THR A 5 13.69 18.71 -15.62
CA THR A 5 13.07 19.07 -14.32
C THR A 5 11.56 19.31 -14.37
N GLY A 6 10.92 19.18 -15.54
CA GLY A 6 9.46 19.38 -15.65
C GLY A 6 8.64 18.25 -15.03
N TRP A 7 9.17 17.01 -15.09
CA TRP A 7 8.40 15.82 -14.70
C TRP A 7 8.24 15.69 -13.18
N SER A 8 9.25 16.08 -12.39
CA SER A 8 9.18 16.08 -10.91
C SER A 8 8.27 17.16 -10.33
N ARG A 9 7.82 18.13 -11.15
CA ARG A 9 6.88 19.19 -10.75
C ARG A 9 5.41 18.79 -10.92
N SER A 10 5.13 17.73 -11.68
CA SER A 10 3.76 17.31 -11.98
C SER A 10 3.36 16.16 -11.08
N MET A 11 2.47 16.43 -10.12
CA MET A 11 1.86 15.37 -9.30
C MET A 11 1.22 14.25 -10.14
N PRO A 12 0.44 14.56 -11.20
CA PRO A 12 -0.08 13.54 -12.10
C PRO A 12 0.99 12.64 -12.71
N ALA A 13 2.15 13.19 -13.07
CA ALA A 13 3.25 12.37 -13.62
C ALA A 13 3.79 11.40 -12.56
N LEU A 14 4.02 11.87 -11.33
CA LEU A 14 4.46 11.02 -10.22
C LEU A 14 3.44 9.92 -9.88
N VAL A 15 2.15 10.23 -9.96
CA VAL A 15 1.08 9.23 -9.79
C VAL A 15 1.18 8.17 -10.89
N THR A 16 1.27 8.57 -12.16
CA THR A 16 1.39 7.62 -13.28
C THR A 16 2.61 6.71 -13.15
N ILE A 17 3.77 7.24 -12.76
CA ILE A 17 4.99 6.45 -12.55
C ILE A 17 4.78 5.43 -11.43
N ASN A 18 4.30 5.89 -10.28
CA ASN A 18 4.10 5.04 -9.10
C ASN A 18 3.02 3.97 -9.35
N THR A 19 1.96 4.30 -10.10
CA THR A 19 1.00 3.32 -10.60
C THR A 19 1.68 2.27 -11.49
N GLY A 20 2.53 2.69 -12.43
CA GLY A 20 3.30 1.78 -13.28
C GLY A 20 4.19 0.82 -12.46
N VAL A 21 4.86 1.33 -11.43
CA VAL A 21 5.67 0.53 -10.50
C VAL A 21 4.81 -0.50 -9.77
N VAL A 22 3.64 -0.10 -9.26
CA VAL A 22 2.71 -1.01 -8.58
C VAL A 22 2.22 -2.10 -9.52
N VAL A 23 1.72 -1.76 -10.71
CA VAL A 23 1.21 -2.75 -11.67
C VAL A 23 2.30 -3.75 -12.04
N PHE A 24 3.51 -3.25 -12.33
CA PHE A 24 4.65 -4.10 -12.68
C PHE A 24 5.02 -5.05 -11.53
N ALA A 25 5.14 -4.54 -10.30
CA ALA A 25 5.48 -5.34 -9.13
C ALA A 25 4.41 -6.39 -8.80
N VAL A 26 3.12 -6.04 -8.92
CA VAL A 26 2.00 -6.99 -8.76
C VAL A 26 2.12 -8.12 -9.80
N CYS A 27 2.37 -7.81 -11.07
CA CYS A 27 2.56 -8.81 -12.11
C CYS A 27 3.74 -9.74 -11.81
N ILE A 28 4.88 -9.20 -11.34
CA ILE A 28 6.04 -10.01 -10.93
C ILE A 28 5.69 -10.90 -9.74
N GLY A 29 5.04 -10.35 -8.71
CA GLY A 29 4.63 -11.12 -7.52
C GLY A 29 3.71 -12.27 -7.89
N TRP A 30 2.72 -11.99 -8.74
CA TRP A 30 1.79 -12.97 -9.26
C TRP A 30 2.53 -14.08 -10.02
N HIS A 31 3.39 -13.71 -10.96
CA HIS A 31 4.16 -14.66 -11.73
C HIS A 31 5.08 -15.51 -10.85
N SER A 32 5.79 -14.91 -9.90
CA SER A 32 6.68 -15.60 -8.97
C SER A 32 5.93 -16.64 -8.13
N SER A 33 4.75 -16.27 -7.63
CA SER A 33 3.85 -17.18 -6.93
C SER A 33 3.38 -18.31 -7.85
N SER A 34 3.02 -18.00 -9.10
CA SER A 34 2.54 -18.98 -10.08
C SER A 34 3.56 -20.09 -10.35
N VAL A 35 4.85 -19.73 -10.46
CA VAL A 35 5.97 -20.65 -10.73
C VAL A 35 6.34 -21.48 -9.50
N ARG A 36 6.21 -20.93 -8.28
CA ARG A 36 6.61 -21.62 -7.04
C ARG A 36 5.57 -22.59 -6.47
N HIS A 37 4.39 -22.71 -7.11
CA HIS A 37 3.27 -23.55 -6.64
C HIS A 37 2.92 -23.41 -5.15
N VAL A 38 3.16 -22.23 -4.56
CA VAL A 38 2.93 -22.01 -3.13
C VAL A 38 1.43 -22.06 -2.85
N ARG A 39 1.03 -22.99 -1.99
CA ARG A 39 -0.30 -23.03 -1.37
C ARG A 39 -0.17 -22.43 0.02
N PHE A 40 -0.98 -21.43 0.35
CA PHE A 40 -1.19 -21.06 1.74
C PHE A 40 -2.04 -22.17 2.37
N ASP A 41 -1.41 -22.97 3.22
CA ASP A 41 -2.15 -23.80 4.16
C ASP A 41 -2.54 -22.85 5.29
N VAL A 42 -3.82 -22.48 5.39
CA VAL A 42 -4.32 -21.71 6.54
C VAL A 42 -4.44 -22.70 7.71
N ARG A 43 -3.30 -23.16 8.19
CA ARG A 43 -3.22 -24.03 9.36
C ARG A 43 -2.85 -23.14 10.55
N PRO A 44 -3.73 -22.97 11.55
CA PRO A 44 -3.36 -22.20 12.73
C PRO A 44 -2.18 -22.92 13.41
N ASP A 45 -1.07 -22.21 13.61
CA ASP A 45 0.16 -22.77 14.20
C ASP A 45 -0.04 -23.20 15.66
N ARG A 46 -1.09 -22.70 16.33
CA ARG A 46 -1.53 -23.14 17.67
C ARG A 46 -3.06 -23.11 17.81
N PRO A 47 -3.68 -24.13 18.42
CA PRO A 47 -5.11 -24.11 18.80
C PRO A 47 -5.45 -22.92 19.71
N ASP A 48 -4.48 -22.42 20.46
CA ASP A 48 -4.65 -21.37 21.47
C ASP A 48 -4.78 -19.97 20.85
N GLU A 49 -4.32 -19.76 19.62
CA GLU A 49 -4.53 -18.50 18.89
C GLU A 49 -5.97 -18.38 18.37
N VAL A 50 -6.69 -19.49 18.18
CA VAL A 50 -8.10 -19.51 17.74
C VAL A 50 -9.03 -18.95 18.82
N ALA A 51 -8.65 -19.06 20.10
CA ALA A 51 -9.42 -18.50 21.21
C ALA A 51 -9.31 -16.97 21.30
N ASP A 52 -8.19 -16.38 20.85
CA ASP A 52 -7.91 -14.94 20.93
C ASP A 52 -8.11 -14.20 19.58
N THR A 53 -8.29 -14.94 18.48
CA THR A 53 -8.56 -14.42 17.14
C THR A 53 -10.04 -14.37 16.77
N LYS A 54 -10.97 -14.60 17.70
CA LYS A 54 -12.34 -14.15 17.47
C LYS A 54 -12.31 -12.63 17.37
N PRO A 55 -12.65 -12.03 16.21
CA PRO A 55 -12.64 -10.59 16.05
C PRO A 55 -13.85 -10.01 16.78
N ARG A 56 -13.82 -10.06 18.11
CA ARG A 56 -14.93 -9.62 18.96
C ARG A 56 -15.04 -8.10 19.00
N ASP A 57 -13.97 -7.42 18.57
CA ASP A 57 -13.91 -5.96 18.51
C ASP A 57 -13.36 -5.49 17.14
N THR A 58 -14.27 -5.21 16.20
CA THR A 58 -13.97 -4.67 14.85
C THR A 58 -13.02 -3.47 14.92
N ARG A 59 -13.13 -2.66 15.98
CA ARG A 59 -12.32 -1.45 16.17
C ARG A 59 -10.87 -1.79 16.50
N ALA A 60 -10.63 -2.81 17.32
CA ALA A 60 -9.28 -3.26 17.65
C ALA A 60 -8.57 -3.87 16.42
N HIS A 61 -9.31 -4.60 15.59
CA HIS A 61 -8.76 -5.16 14.36
C HIS A 61 -8.48 -4.09 13.29
N ALA A 62 -9.42 -3.16 13.08
CA ALA A 62 -9.25 -2.03 12.17
C ALA A 62 -8.08 -1.12 12.57
N THR A 63 -7.88 -0.87 13.87
CA THR A 63 -6.73 -0.07 14.35
C THR A 63 -5.40 -0.79 14.15
N LYS A 64 -5.35 -2.12 14.26
CA LYS A 64 -4.14 -2.91 13.96
C LYS A 64 -3.78 -2.85 12.46
N ILE A 65 -4.77 -3.06 11.58
CA ILE A 65 -4.61 -2.95 10.12
C ILE A 65 -4.16 -1.54 9.75
N PHE A 66 -4.89 -0.53 10.25
CA PHE A 66 -4.56 0.87 10.02
C PHE A 66 -3.14 1.20 10.49
N GLY A 67 -2.73 0.71 11.66
CA GLY A 67 -1.36 0.86 12.16
C GLY A 67 -0.30 0.26 11.23
N GLY A 68 -0.58 -0.89 10.60
CA GLY A 68 0.26 -1.46 9.55
C GLY A 68 0.37 -0.54 8.33
N ASN A 69 -0.77 -0.05 7.82
CA ASN A 69 -0.82 0.77 6.62
C ASN A 69 -0.20 2.17 6.85
N VAL A 70 -0.36 2.72 8.05
CA VAL A 70 0.32 3.96 8.47
C VAL A 70 1.83 3.75 8.55
N ARG A 71 2.32 2.58 8.99
CA ARG A 71 3.77 2.28 8.95
C ARG A 71 4.28 2.22 7.52
N VAL A 72 3.52 1.64 6.59
CA VAL A 72 3.87 1.65 5.16
C VAL A 72 3.95 3.08 4.63
N VAL A 73 2.95 3.91 4.89
CA VAL A 73 2.98 5.34 4.52
C VAL A 73 4.12 6.09 5.18
N GLY A 74 4.38 5.87 6.47
CA GLY A 74 5.53 6.43 7.17
C GLY A 74 6.83 6.05 6.48
N GLY A 75 7.00 4.80 6.09
CA GLY A 75 8.14 4.33 5.29
C GLY A 75 8.23 4.99 3.91
N LEU A 76 7.10 5.21 3.23
CA LEU A 76 7.05 5.93 1.95
C LEU A 76 7.47 7.40 2.11
N LEU A 77 7.11 8.03 3.23
CA LEU A 77 7.48 9.41 3.56
C LEU A 77 8.93 9.55 4.04
N ILE A 78 9.48 8.56 4.77
CA ILE A 78 10.91 8.50 5.09
C ILE A 78 11.74 8.50 3.81
N GLY A 79 11.24 7.90 2.74
CA GLY A 79 11.91 7.96 1.46
C GLY A 79 12.04 9.37 0.87
N ALA A 80 11.29 10.37 1.37
CA ALA A 80 11.56 11.76 1.02
C ALA A 80 12.94 12.23 1.50
N CYS A 81 13.44 11.71 2.63
CA CYS A 81 14.78 11.96 3.15
C CYS A 81 15.88 11.21 2.35
N THR A 82 15.52 10.15 1.63
CA THR A 82 16.45 9.35 0.81
C THR A 82 16.26 9.59 -0.69
N LEU A 83 15.80 10.78 -1.08
CA LEU A 83 15.58 11.16 -2.49
C LEU A 83 14.64 10.23 -3.27
N GLY A 84 13.71 9.56 -2.58
CA GLY A 84 12.68 8.71 -3.18
C GLY A 84 13.06 7.24 -3.37
N ILE A 85 14.29 6.83 -3.06
CA ILE A 85 14.75 5.44 -3.22
C ILE A 85 13.96 4.51 -2.29
N GLU A 86 13.90 4.81 -1.00
CA GLU A 86 13.15 4.00 -0.03
C GLU A 86 11.64 4.01 -0.30
N THR A 87 11.11 5.13 -0.84
CA THR A 87 9.72 5.20 -1.30
C THR A 87 9.46 4.18 -2.41
N LEU A 88 10.31 4.13 -3.43
CA LEU A 88 10.19 3.17 -4.53
C LEU A 88 10.35 1.73 -4.05
N ARG A 89 11.35 1.47 -3.20
CA ARG A 89 11.59 0.12 -2.66
C ARG A 89 10.39 -0.37 -1.84
N ASN A 90 9.86 0.46 -0.95
CA ASN A 90 8.70 0.10 -0.14
C ASN A 90 7.45 -0.08 -0.99
N LEU A 91 7.18 0.81 -1.95
CA LEU A 91 6.03 0.67 -2.85
C LEU A 91 6.12 -0.61 -3.68
N PHE A 92 7.29 -0.88 -4.26
CA PHE A 92 7.56 -2.08 -5.04
C PHE A 92 7.38 -3.35 -4.20
N TRP A 93 7.96 -3.40 -3.01
CA TRP A 93 7.89 -4.58 -2.15
C TRP A 93 6.45 -4.89 -1.72
N ASN A 94 5.68 -3.88 -1.29
CA ASN A 94 4.28 -4.08 -0.90
C ASN A 94 3.43 -4.56 -2.10
N ALA A 95 3.63 -3.97 -3.29
CA ALA A 95 2.95 -4.39 -4.50
C ALA A 95 3.33 -5.81 -4.96
N PHE A 96 4.61 -6.18 -4.83
CA PHE A 96 5.07 -7.54 -5.08
C PHE A 96 4.42 -8.55 -4.14
N VAL A 97 4.43 -8.28 -2.83
CA VAL A 97 3.82 -9.17 -1.82
C VAL A 97 2.32 -9.33 -2.06
N LEU A 98 1.61 -8.27 -2.45
CA LEU A 98 0.22 -8.35 -2.85
C LEU A 98 0.03 -9.28 -4.04
N GLY A 99 0.76 -9.06 -5.14
CA GLY A 99 0.64 -9.91 -6.33
C GLY A 99 0.90 -11.38 -6.02
N PHE A 100 1.90 -11.62 -5.17
CA PHE A 100 2.21 -12.96 -4.68
C PHE A 100 1.06 -13.57 -3.86
N GLY A 101 0.53 -12.80 -2.91
CA GLY A 101 -0.57 -13.20 -2.03
C GLY A 101 -1.88 -13.44 -2.77
N LEU A 102 -2.26 -12.57 -3.70
CA LEU A 102 -3.46 -12.73 -4.54
C LEU A 102 -3.38 -14.00 -5.40
N SER A 103 -2.22 -14.27 -6.00
CA SER A 103 -2.00 -15.48 -6.80
C SER A 103 -2.06 -16.76 -5.96
N ALA A 104 -1.57 -16.70 -4.72
CA ALA A 104 -1.65 -17.82 -3.80
C ALA A 104 -3.10 -18.03 -3.31
N LEU A 105 -3.79 -16.94 -2.95
CA LEU A 105 -5.19 -16.96 -2.52
C LEU A 105 -6.12 -17.49 -3.62
N MET A 106 -5.93 -17.07 -4.86
CA MET A 106 -6.72 -17.58 -6.01
C MET A 106 -6.59 -19.10 -6.16
N ARG A 107 -5.48 -19.69 -5.74
CA ARG A 107 -5.23 -21.14 -5.83
C ARG A 107 -5.69 -21.92 -4.60
N SER A 108 -5.61 -21.35 -3.40
CA SER A 108 -6.01 -22.02 -2.16
C SER A 108 -7.49 -21.82 -1.83
N SER A 109 -8.01 -20.60 -2.02
CA SER A 109 -9.35 -20.21 -1.57
C SER A 109 -9.95 -19.15 -2.51
N PRO A 110 -10.29 -19.52 -3.76
CA PRO A 110 -10.79 -18.57 -4.76
C PRO A 110 -12.05 -17.82 -4.31
N ASP A 111 -12.87 -18.42 -3.44
CA ASP A 111 -14.12 -17.83 -2.93
C ASP A 111 -13.89 -16.60 -2.05
N LEU A 112 -12.68 -16.44 -1.49
CA LEU A 112 -12.30 -15.27 -0.69
C LEU A 112 -11.81 -14.09 -1.55
N LEU A 113 -11.48 -14.33 -2.83
CA LEU A 113 -10.92 -13.32 -3.73
C LEU A 113 -11.84 -12.10 -3.90
N PRO A 114 -13.17 -12.24 -4.11
CA PRO A 114 -14.06 -11.08 -4.21
C PRO A 114 -14.10 -10.24 -2.94
N GLN A 115 -13.81 -10.83 -1.78
CA GLN A 115 -13.82 -10.12 -0.50
C GLN A 115 -12.56 -9.26 -0.35
N VAL A 116 -11.39 -9.83 -0.68
CA VAL A 116 -10.11 -9.11 -0.67
C VAL A 116 -10.10 -7.96 -1.68
N LEU A 117 -10.70 -8.15 -2.85
CA LEU A 117 -10.81 -7.11 -3.88
C LEU A 117 -11.70 -5.91 -3.48
N ARG A 118 -12.44 -5.96 -2.36
CA ARG A 118 -13.24 -4.83 -1.88
C ARG A 118 -12.40 -3.69 -1.30
N TYR A 119 -11.26 -3.99 -0.70
CA TYR A 119 -10.43 -2.99 -0.02
C TYR A 119 -9.05 -2.80 -0.67
N VAL A 120 -8.50 -3.84 -1.29
CA VAL A 120 -7.16 -3.80 -1.91
C VAL A 120 -6.99 -2.67 -2.93
N PRO A 121 -7.91 -2.42 -3.88
CA PRO A 121 -7.75 -1.31 -4.83
C PRO A 121 -7.67 0.06 -4.16
N LEU A 122 -8.39 0.23 -3.05
CA LEU A 122 -8.43 1.47 -2.28
C LEU A 122 -7.12 1.70 -1.52
N GLU A 123 -6.61 0.65 -0.88
CA GLU A 123 -5.34 0.67 -0.17
C GLU A 123 -4.17 0.99 -1.10
N PHE A 124 -4.10 0.32 -2.26
CA PHE A 124 -3.03 0.55 -3.23
C PHE A 124 -3.10 1.91 -3.90
N SER A 125 -4.29 2.40 -4.19
CA SER A 125 -4.46 3.78 -4.66
C SER A 125 -3.93 4.77 -3.62
N ALA A 126 -4.18 4.51 -2.33
CA ALA A 126 -3.64 5.33 -1.25
C ALA A 126 -2.11 5.26 -1.17
N PHE A 127 -1.50 4.07 -1.32
CA PHE A 127 -0.04 3.94 -1.35
C PHE A 127 0.60 4.66 -2.54
N VAL A 128 -0.03 4.61 -3.73
CA VAL A 128 0.43 5.38 -4.89
C VAL A 128 0.40 6.89 -4.57
N LEU A 129 -0.72 7.40 -4.06
CA LEU A 129 -0.85 8.80 -3.70
C LEU A 129 0.16 9.22 -2.62
N ALA A 130 0.33 8.40 -1.57
CA ALA A 130 1.30 8.66 -0.52
C ALA A 130 2.75 8.65 -1.03
N ALA A 131 3.10 7.71 -1.91
CA ALA A 131 4.41 7.66 -2.55
C ALA A 131 4.65 8.90 -3.43
N SER A 132 3.65 9.30 -4.23
CA SER A 132 3.74 10.50 -5.07
C SER A 132 3.86 11.78 -4.23
N ALA A 133 3.12 11.87 -3.11
CA ALA A 133 3.27 12.92 -2.10
C ALA A 133 4.71 12.99 -1.55
N GLY A 134 5.27 11.85 -1.14
CA GLY A 134 6.64 11.72 -0.64
C GLY A 134 7.69 12.16 -1.67
N HIS A 135 7.58 11.68 -2.92
CA HIS A 135 8.48 12.09 -4.00
C HIS A 135 8.40 13.58 -4.30
N HIS A 136 7.19 14.12 -4.41
CA HIS A 136 7.01 15.55 -4.69
C HIS A 136 7.56 16.42 -3.55
N LEU A 137 7.39 16.00 -2.28
CA LEU A 137 8.00 16.68 -1.14
C LEU A 137 9.53 16.66 -1.23
N ALA A 138 10.13 15.50 -1.51
CA ALA A 138 11.57 15.35 -1.67
C ALA A 138 12.12 16.31 -2.74
N PHE A 139 11.51 16.31 -3.93
CA PHE A 139 11.92 17.20 -5.02
C PHE A 139 11.66 18.67 -4.75
N THR A 140 10.64 19.01 -3.96
CA THR A 140 10.38 20.39 -3.55
C THR A 140 11.47 20.86 -2.59
N VAL A 141 11.80 20.07 -1.57
CA VAL A 141 12.89 20.38 -0.63
C VAL A 141 14.22 20.54 -1.36
N LEU A 142 14.56 19.62 -2.27
CA LEU A 142 15.78 19.72 -3.07
C LEU A 142 15.85 20.99 -3.91
N ARG A 143 14.74 21.40 -4.53
CA ARG A 143 14.69 22.64 -5.32
C ARG A 143 14.80 23.89 -4.46
N CYS A 144 14.19 23.88 -3.27
CA CYS A 144 14.35 24.96 -2.30
C CYS A 144 15.83 25.10 -1.88
N LEU A 145 16.51 23.99 -1.60
CA LEU A 145 17.91 23.99 -1.18
C LEU A 145 18.89 24.31 -2.32
N ALA A 146 18.67 23.74 -3.52
CA ALA A 146 19.62 23.87 -4.63
C ALA A 146 19.40 25.10 -5.51
N ALA A 147 18.15 25.55 -5.67
CA ALA A 147 17.77 26.62 -6.57
C ALA A 147 17.13 27.83 -5.86
N GLY A 148 17.00 27.81 -4.53
CA GLY A 148 16.40 28.89 -3.75
C GLY A 148 14.91 29.12 -4.06
N GLU A 149 14.22 28.13 -4.63
CA GLU A 149 12.80 28.23 -4.93
C GLU A 149 11.97 28.34 -3.64
N THR A 150 10.87 29.09 -3.66
CA THR A 150 9.94 29.14 -2.52
C THR A 150 9.20 27.80 -2.37
N PRO A 151 9.07 27.27 -1.14
CA PRO A 151 8.43 25.99 -0.93
C PRO A 151 6.92 26.07 -1.22
N ARG A 152 6.43 25.14 -2.04
CA ARG A 152 5.00 24.96 -2.33
C ARG A 152 4.56 23.56 -1.95
N PHE A 153 4.23 23.36 -0.67
CA PHE A 153 3.87 22.04 -0.13
C PHE A 153 2.39 21.68 -0.27
N SER A 154 1.51 22.66 -0.54
CA SER A 154 0.05 22.46 -0.61
C SER A 154 -0.40 21.24 -1.44
N PRO A 155 0.10 21.02 -2.67
CA PRO A 155 -0.28 19.85 -3.46
C PRO A 155 0.07 18.51 -2.79
N SER A 156 1.25 18.40 -2.17
CA SER A 156 1.67 17.19 -1.47
C SER A 156 0.82 16.93 -0.23
N VAL A 157 0.48 17.97 0.53
CA VAL A 157 -0.32 17.85 1.75
C VAL A 157 -1.73 17.38 1.42
N VAL A 158 -2.36 17.95 0.38
CA VAL A 158 -3.69 17.53 -0.06
C VAL A 158 -3.68 16.07 -0.51
N VAL A 159 -2.71 15.68 -1.34
CA VAL A 159 -2.58 14.29 -1.81
C VAL A 159 -2.33 13.32 -0.65
N LEU A 160 -1.50 13.69 0.33
CA LEU A 160 -1.23 12.86 1.50
C LEU A 160 -2.47 12.73 2.40
N ALA A 161 -3.22 13.81 2.60
CA ALA A 161 -4.47 13.79 3.35
C ALA A 161 -5.50 12.87 2.67
N THR A 162 -5.64 12.95 1.35
CA THR A 162 -6.50 12.05 0.57
C THR A 162 -6.07 10.58 0.73
N ALA A 163 -4.76 10.31 0.65
CA ALA A 163 -4.23 8.95 0.87
C ALA A 163 -4.56 8.43 2.27
N LEU A 164 -4.41 9.25 3.31
CA LEU A 164 -4.77 8.87 4.68
C LEU A 164 -6.26 8.54 4.81
N VAL A 165 -7.15 9.34 4.24
CA VAL A 165 -8.60 9.07 4.24
C VAL A 165 -8.91 7.74 3.53
N MET A 166 -8.27 7.48 2.39
CA MET A 166 -8.44 6.21 1.67
C MET A 166 -7.94 5.01 2.48
N LEU A 167 -6.82 5.14 3.21
CA LEU A 167 -6.33 4.07 4.09
C LEU A 167 -7.25 3.81 5.29
N ILE A 168 -7.84 4.85 5.87
CA ILE A 168 -8.85 4.69 6.93
C ILE A 168 -10.03 3.90 6.38
N ALA A 169 -10.56 4.30 5.22
CA ALA A 169 -11.67 3.61 4.58
C ALA A 169 -11.32 2.14 4.22
N ALA A 170 -10.12 1.88 3.68
CA ALA A 170 -9.66 0.54 3.36
C ALA A 170 -9.57 -0.35 4.60
N ALA A 171 -8.97 0.16 5.69
CA ALA A 171 -8.85 -0.57 6.95
C ALA A 171 -10.20 -0.92 7.58
N VAL A 172 -11.19 -0.02 7.47
CA VAL A 172 -12.56 -0.28 7.94
C VAL A 172 -13.22 -1.38 7.11
N ILE A 173 -13.09 -1.34 5.79
CA ILE A 173 -13.65 -2.37 4.90
C ILE A 173 -12.97 -3.72 5.16
N GLU A 174 -11.65 -3.75 5.27
CA GLU A 174 -10.88 -4.96 5.55
C GLU A 174 -11.28 -5.58 6.89
N ALA A 175 -11.43 -4.77 7.94
CA ALA A 175 -11.88 -5.29 9.24
C ALA A 175 -13.29 -5.90 9.18
N GLY A 176 -14.20 -5.30 8.41
CA GLY A 176 -15.52 -5.86 8.18
C GLY A 176 -15.49 -7.17 7.38
N VAL A 177 -14.63 -7.26 6.36
CA VAL A 177 -14.40 -8.49 5.59
C VAL A 177 -13.82 -9.60 6.48
N ALA A 178 -12.80 -9.29 7.29
CA ALA A 178 -12.16 -10.26 8.17
C ALA A 178 -13.16 -10.87 9.18
N GLN A 179 -14.06 -10.07 9.72
CA GLN A 179 -15.15 -10.56 10.58
C GLN A 179 -16.09 -11.51 9.83
N HIS A 180 -16.52 -11.12 8.63
CA HIS A 180 -17.42 -11.95 7.84
C HIS A 180 -16.81 -13.30 7.46
N VAL A 181 -15.52 -13.34 7.11
CA VAL A 181 -14.80 -14.60 6.84
C VAL A 181 -14.71 -15.47 8.09
N ALA A 182 -14.43 -14.88 9.26
CA ALA A 182 -14.36 -15.60 10.52
C ALA A 182 -15.70 -16.20 10.96
N GLU A 183 -16.83 -15.56 10.61
CA GLU A 183 -18.17 -16.10 10.87
C GLU A 183 -18.53 -17.27 9.95
N LEU A 184 -17.98 -17.30 8.73
CA LEU A 184 -18.23 -18.34 7.73
C LEU A 184 -17.35 -19.59 7.90
N THR A 185 -16.28 -19.50 8.69
CA THR A 185 -15.29 -20.57 8.88
C THR A 185 -15.28 -20.98 10.37
N PRO A 186 -16.05 -22.00 10.80
CA PRO A 186 -16.20 -22.39 12.20
C PRO A 186 -14.96 -23.04 12.82
#